data_AF-A0A5B2UVI2-F1
#
_entry.id   AF-A0A5B2UVI2-F1
#
_cell.length_a   1.000
_cell.length_b   1.000
_cell.length_c   1.000
_cell.angle_alpha   90.00
_cell.angle_beta   90.00
_cell.angle_gamma   90.00
#
_symmetry.space_group_name_H-M   'P 1'
#
loop_
_entity.id
_entity.type
_entity.pdbx_description
1 polymer ?
#
loop_
_entity_poly.entity_id
_entity_poly.type
_entity_poly.pdbx_seq_one_letter_code
_entity_poly.pdbx_strand_id
1 'polypeptide(L)' 'NLRFGIAMDNMVQGLCLFDRDMQLVVCNGRYADMFGLPARLTRPGTAFLDLLRHRIERNLYHGDPEAYLAER' A
#
# COMPACT_ATOMS: atom_id res chain seq x y z
N ASN A 1 -7.45 -1.66 -17.85
CA ASN A 1 -8.86 -1.20 -17.81
C ASN A 1 -8.87 0.28 -17.40
N LEU A 2 -8.77 1.19 -18.38
CA LEU A 2 -8.47 2.63 -18.16
C LEU A 2 -9.49 3.33 -17.24
N ARG A 3 -10.77 2.94 -17.33
CA ARG A 3 -11.84 3.49 -16.48
C ARG A 3 -11.67 3.16 -15.00
N PHE A 4 -11.11 1.98 -14.70
CA PHE A 4 -10.85 1.56 -13.32
C PHE A 4 -9.74 2.40 -12.68
N GLY A 5 -8.66 2.70 -13.42
CA GLY A 5 -7.59 3.61 -12.97
C GLY A 5 -8.12 5.01 -12.64
N ILE A 6 -8.87 5.62 -13.56
CA ILE A 6 -9.44 6.96 -13.38
C ILE A 6 -10.40 7.02 -12.19
N ALA A 7 -11.20 5.97 -11.97
CA ALA A 7 -12.09 5.92 -10.82
C ALA A 7 -11.30 5.94 -9.50
N MET A 8 -10.20 5.19 -9.40
CA MET A 8 -9.38 5.11 -8.19
C MET A 8 -8.62 6.41 -7.88
N ASP A 9 -8.15 7.12 -8.90
CA ASP A 9 -7.42 8.39 -8.71
C ASP A 9 -8.32 9.54 -8.27
N ASN A 10 -9.63 9.44 -8.56
CA ASN A 10 -10.63 10.43 -8.12
C ASN A 10 -11.31 10.07 -6.79
N MET A 11 -10.91 8.96 -6.14
CA MET A 11 -11.46 8.60 -4.82
C MET A 11 -10.83 9.45 -3.72
N VAL A 12 -11.68 9.91 -2.79
CA VAL A 12 -11.24 10.65 -1.59
C VAL A 12 -10.53 9.71 -0.60
N GLN A 13 -10.92 8.43 -0.57
CA GLN A 13 -10.24 7.40 0.21
C GLN A 13 -8.95 6.92 -0.46
N GLY A 14 -7.93 6.66 0.36
CA GLY A 14 -6.75 5.92 -0.10
C GLY A 14 -7.08 4.44 -0.30
N LEU A 15 -6.65 3.87 -1.42
CA LEU A 15 -6.86 2.47 -1.77
C LEU A 15 -5.53 1.77 -2.05
N CYS A 16 -5.33 0.63 -1.39
CA CYS A 16 -4.31 -0.36 -1.74
C CYS A 16 -4.92 -1.76 -1.84
N LEU A 17 -4.47 -2.56 -2.80
CA LEU A 17 -4.87 -3.96 -2.93
C LEU A 17 -3.63 -4.84 -3.07
N PHE A 18 -3.65 -5.99 -2.42
CA PHE A 18 -2.59 -7.00 -2.50
C PHE A 18 -3.15 -8.31 -3.07
N ASP A 19 -2.31 -9.07 -3.77
CA ASP A 19 -2.63 -10.42 -4.20
C ASP A 19 -2.41 -11.45 -3.07
N ARG A 20 -2.53 -12.73 -3.43
CA ARG A 20 -2.37 -13.87 -2.51
C ARG A 20 -0.94 -14.01 -1.95
N ASP A 21 0.05 -13.45 -2.65
CA ASP A 21 1.47 -13.53 -2.27
C ASP A 21 1.91 -12.22 -1.57
N MET A 22 0.93 -11.43 -1.11
CA MET A 22 1.12 -10.15 -0.43
C MET A 22 1.91 -9.15 -1.28
N GLN A 23 1.75 -9.21 -2.59
CA GLN A 23 2.32 -8.25 -3.53
C GLN A 23 1.29 -7.21 -3.92
N LEU A 24 1.71 -5.95 -4.00
CA LEU A 24 0.85 -4.84 -4.37
C LEU A 24 0.31 -5.03 -5.79
N VAL A 25 -1.00 -4.91 -5.95
CA VAL A 25 -1.70 -4.94 -7.25
C VAL A 25 -2.18 -3.54 -7.63
N VAL A 26 -2.65 -2.78 -6.63
CA VAL A 26 -3.18 -1.42 -6.80
C VAL A 26 -2.68 -0.55 -5.66
N CYS A 27 -2.23 0.66 -5.97
CA CYS A 27 -2.02 1.75 -5.03
C CYS A 27 -2.41 3.05 -5.72
N ASN A 28 -3.44 3.74 -5.23
CA ASN A 28 -3.84 5.03 -5.78
C ASN A 28 -2.98 6.18 -5.22
N GLY A 29 -2.96 7.31 -5.91
CA GLY A 29 -2.19 8.49 -5.48
C GLY A 29 -2.60 8.96 -4.08
N ARG A 30 -3.90 8.91 -3.77
CA ARG A 30 -4.41 9.33 -2.45
C ARG A 30 -3.83 8.53 -1.28
N TYR A 31 -3.64 7.22 -1.46
CA TYR A 31 -2.99 6.37 -0.45
C TYR A 31 -1.51 6.70 -0.32
N ALA A 32 -0.83 6.94 -1.43
CA ALA A 32 0.58 7.33 -1.44
C ALA A 32 0.79 8.65 -0.69
N ASP A 33 -0.08 9.64 -0.91
CA ASP A 33 0.00 10.93 -0.21
C ASP A 33 -0.24 10.79 1.29
N MET A 34 -1.26 10.00 1.68
CA MET A 34 -1.64 9.84 3.09
C MET A 34 -0.52 9.25 3.95
N PHE A 35 0.26 8.33 3.39
CA PHE A 35 1.39 7.69 4.09
C PHE A 35 2.77 8.21 3.65
N GLY A 36 2.79 9.23 2.78
CA GLY A 36 3.99 9.79 2.17
C GLY A 36 4.90 8.70 1.59
N LEU A 37 4.33 7.87 0.72
CA LEU A 37 5.02 6.74 0.10
C LEU A 37 5.91 7.23 -1.05
N PRO A 38 7.19 6.79 -1.10
CA PRO A 38 8.01 7.00 -2.27
C PRO A 38 7.47 6.22 -3.47
N ALA A 39 7.62 6.76 -4.68
CA ALA A 39 7.11 6.15 -5.91
C ALA A 39 7.61 4.72 -6.20
N ARG A 40 8.69 4.28 -5.56
CA ARG A 40 9.15 2.88 -5.64
C ARG A 40 8.21 1.90 -4.93
N LEU A 41 7.55 2.34 -3.85
CA LEU A 41 6.68 1.52 -3.01
C LEU A 41 5.21 1.52 -3.47
N THR A 42 4.88 2.30 -4.50
CA THR A 42 3.53 2.35 -5.08
C THR A 42 3.39 1.45 -6.31
N ARG A 43 4.46 0.76 -6.71
CA ARG A 43 4.52 -0.04 -7.94
C ARG A 43 3.90 -1.42 -7.73
N PRO A 44 3.12 -1.94 -8.68
CA PRO A 44 2.69 -3.33 -8.64
C PRO A 44 3.89 -4.28 -8.45
N GLY A 45 3.73 -5.30 -7.61
CA GLY A 45 4.82 -6.20 -7.21
C GLY A 45 5.64 -5.72 -6.01
N THR A 46 5.30 -4.57 -5.39
CA THR A 46 5.89 -4.17 -4.12
C THR A 46 5.39 -5.08 -3.01
N ALA A 47 6.31 -5.67 -2.23
CA ALA A 47 5.92 -6.50 -1.10
C ALA A 47 5.22 -5.68 -0.01
N PHE A 48 4.15 -6.23 0.56
CA PHE A 48 3.45 -5.63 1.70
C PHE A 48 4.41 -5.27 2.84
N LEU A 49 5.40 -6.13 3.11
CA LEU A 49 6.38 -5.92 4.17
C LEU A 49 7.21 -4.64 3.95
N ASP A 50 7.55 -4.28 2.70
CA ASP A 50 8.30 -3.05 2.42
C ASP A 50 7.46 -1.80 2.68
N LEU A 51 6.16 -1.85 2.38
CA LEU A 51 5.21 -0.80 2.74
C LEU A 51 5.05 -0.66 4.25
N LEU A 52 5.02 -1.78 4.97
CA LEU A 52 4.88 -1.79 6.42
C LEU A 52 6.13 -1.27 7.13
N ARG A 53 7.33 -1.68 6.67
CA ARG A 53 8.62 -1.15 7.14
C ARG A 53 8.68 0.37 7.01
N HIS A 54 8.32 0.91 5.83
CA HIS A 54 8.27 2.36 5.61
C HIS A 54 7.31 3.06 6.60
N ARG A 55 6.18 2.45 6.97
CA ARG A 55 5.27 3.02 7.95
C ARG A 55 5.86 3.04 9.36
N ILE A 56 6.55 1.98 9.74
CA ILE A 56 7.21 1.90 11.05
C ILE A 56 8.31 2.95 11.16
N GLU A 57 9.16 3.07 10.14
CA GLU A 57 10.20 4.11 10.06
C GLU A 57 9.62 5.53 10.19
N ARG A 58 8.38 5.73 9.73
CA ARG A 58 7.66 7.00 9.77
C ARG A 58 6.79 7.17 11.03
N ASN A 59 6.82 6.23 11.97
CA ASN A 59 5.94 6.17 13.15
C ASN A 59 4.43 6.22 12.80
N LEU A 60 4.05 5.65 11.65
CA LEU A 60 2.67 5.54 11.18
C LEU A 60 2.04 4.18 11.51
N TYR A 61 2.82 3.27 12.10
CA TYR A 61 2.37 1.95 12.54
C TYR A 61 3.12 1.55 13.81
N HIS A 62 2.40 1.01 14.79
CA HIS A 62 2.92 0.64 16.11
C HIS A 62 2.72 -0.85 16.45
N GLY A 63 2.29 -1.67 15.48
CA GLY A 63 2.14 -3.11 15.66
C GLY A 63 3.39 -3.89 15.25
N ASP A 64 3.38 -5.19 15.49
CA ASP A 64 4.41 -6.11 15.02
C ASP A 64 4.20 -6.47 13.53
N PRO A 65 5.19 -6.24 12.64
CA PRO A 65 5.17 -6.67 11.25
C PRO A 65 4.93 -8.15 11.01
N GLU A 66 5.56 -8.97 11.83
CA GLU A 66 5.63 -10.41 11.62
C GLU A 66 4.34 -11.07 12.10
N ALA A 67 3.76 -10.56 13.19
CA ALA A 67 2.42 -10.92 13.63
C ALA A 67 1.35 -10.62 12.55
N TYR A 68 1.44 -9.47 11.87
CA TYR A 68 0.48 -9.12 10.81
C TYR A 68 0.48 -10.13 9.65
N LEU A 69 1.65 -10.69 9.32
CA LEU A 69 1.80 -11.69 8.26
C LEU A 69 1.42 -13.10 8.72
N ALA A 70 1.57 -13.42 10.00
CA ALA A 70 1.22 -14.72 10.56
C ALA A 70 -0.29 -14.96 10.68
N GLU A 71 -1.08 -13.88 10.76
CA GLU A 71 -2.54 -13.93 10.93
C GLU A 71 -3.34 -13.99 9.61
N ARG A 72 -2.67 -14.07 8.45
CA ARG A 72 -3.29 -13.86 7.14
C ARG A 72 -2.82 -14.84 6.08
#